data_AF-A0A163GQE7-F1
#
_entry.id   AF-A0A163GQE7-F1
#
_cell.length_a   1.000
_cell.length_b   1.000
_cell.length_c   1.000
_cell.angle_alpha   90.00
_cell.angle_beta   90.00
_cell.angle_gamma   90.00
#
_symmetry.space_group_name_H-M   'P 1'
#
loop_
_entity.id
_entity.type
_entity.pdbx_description
1 polymer ?
#
loop_
_entity_poly.entity_id
_entity_poly.type
_entity_poly.pdbx_seq_one_letter_code
_entity_poly.pdbx_strand_id
1 'polypeptide(L)'
;METHLCDLCSALMREGDYGEARRICTNDACEKRDPFWPNKRLQQKLKPLNDEIDRVSVFSEGQIEMNTARWVGDGSFTVMFNDGRNVECYVDGSNVFPDQPEINQEIRDKFQKLIVLRKKLFAKVDE
;
A
#
# COMPACT_ATOMS: atom_id res chain seq x y z
N MET A 1 35.14 -16.56 8.98
CA MET A 1 34.26 -15.47 8.49
C MET A 1 33.69 -15.93 7.17
N GLU A 2 32.37 -16.14 7.09
CA GLU A 2 31.72 -16.37 5.79
C GLU A 2 31.76 -15.06 4.99
N THR A 3 32.40 -15.12 3.83
CA THR A 3 32.48 -13.99 2.91
C THR A 3 31.19 -13.95 2.11
N HIS A 4 30.30 -13.00 2.42
CA HIS A 4 29.08 -12.80 1.64
C HIS A 4 29.37 -11.90 0.44
N LEU A 5 29.10 -12.40 -0.75
CA LEU A 5 29.20 -11.65 -2.00
C LEU A 5 27.82 -11.11 -2.39
N CYS A 6 27.81 -9.90 -2.93
CA CYS A 6 26.62 -9.28 -3.47
C CYS A 6 26.16 -10.06 -4.71
N ASP A 7 24.88 -10.43 -4.74
CA ASP A 7 24.19 -11.05 -5.88
C ASP A 7 24.14 -10.16 -7.14
N LEU A 8 24.23 -8.83 -7.00
CA LEU A 8 24.16 -7.92 -8.15
C LEU A 8 25.51 -7.64 -8.82
N CYS A 9 26.59 -7.56 -8.04
CA CYS A 9 27.90 -7.15 -8.55
C CYS A 9 29.07 -8.00 -8.06
N SER A 10 28.80 -9.07 -7.30
CA SER A 10 29.78 -10.00 -6.74
C SER A 10 30.83 -9.38 -5.81
N ALA A 11 30.71 -8.09 -5.46
CA ALA A 11 31.56 -7.44 -4.47
C ALA A 11 31.25 -7.92 -3.04
N LEU A 12 32.19 -7.69 -2.13
CA LEU A 12 32.01 -8.01 -0.71
C LEU A 12 30.82 -7.27 -0.10
N MET A 13 30.19 -7.88 0.91
CA MET A 13 29.16 -7.25 1.71
C MET A 13 29.61 -7.14 3.17
N ARG A 14 29.36 -5.97 3.77
CA ARG A 14 29.48 -5.77 5.22
C ARG A 14 28.16 -6.04 5.92
N GLU A 15 28.24 -6.31 7.22
CA GLU A 15 27.08 -6.29 8.10
C GLU A 15 26.61 -4.85 8.32
N GLY A 16 25.29 -4.66 8.29
CA GLY A 16 24.66 -3.38 8.59
C GLY A 16 24.43 -3.20 10.09
N ASP A 17 24.37 -1.95 10.51
CA ASP A 17 24.03 -1.58 11.89
C ASP A 17 22.52 -1.68 12.15
N TYR A 18 22.10 -1.47 13.39
CA TYR A 18 20.69 -1.47 13.76
C TYR A 18 19.90 -0.42 12.95
N GLY A 19 18.86 -0.86 12.25
CA GLY A 19 18.06 -0.02 11.35
C GLY A 19 18.53 -0.01 9.90
N GLU A 20 19.72 -0.56 9.61
CA GLU A 20 20.21 -0.75 8.25
C GLU A 20 19.82 -2.14 7.70
N ALA A 21 20.00 -2.32 6.38
CA ALA A 21 19.95 -3.64 5.77
C ALA A 21 21.02 -4.56 6.38
N ARG A 22 20.64 -5.79 6.72
CA ARG A 22 21.55 -6.80 7.32
C ARG A 22 22.85 -6.97 6.52
N ARG A 23 22.80 -6.84 5.19
CA ARG A 23 23.95 -6.94 4.30
C ARG A 23 23.99 -5.73 3.35
N ILE A 24 25.13 -5.06 3.34
CA ILE A 24 25.36 -3.83 2.55
C ILE A 24 26.58 -4.05 1.67
N CYS A 25 26.43 -3.79 0.37
CA CYS A 25 27.51 -3.97 -0.60
C CYS A 25 28.61 -2.92 -0.37
N THR A 26 29.89 -3.31 -0.50
CA THR A 26 31.02 -2.38 -0.37
C THR A 26 31.37 -1.66 -1.67
N ASN A 27 30.76 -2.02 -2.79
CA ASN A 27 30.95 -1.34 -4.07
C ASN A 27 30.08 -0.09 -4.15
N ASP A 28 30.70 1.09 -4.26
CA ASP A 28 30.00 2.38 -4.26
C ASP A 28 29.05 2.57 -5.45
N ALA A 29 29.23 1.82 -6.54
CA ALA A 29 28.34 1.86 -7.69
C ALA A 29 27.13 0.91 -7.58
N CYS A 30 27.07 0.05 -6.56
CA CYS A 30 26.01 -0.94 -6.40
C CYS A 30 24.79 -0.34 -5.68
N GLU A 31 23.57 -0.65 -6.13
CA GLU A 31 22.34 -0.24 -5.44
C GLU A 31 22.31 -0.69 -3.95
N LYS A 32 22.81 -1.90 -3.67
CA LYS A 32 22.87 -2.44 -2.30
C LYS A 32 23.94 -1.78 -1.41
N ARG A 33 24.65 -0.77 -1.92
CA ARG A 33 25.55 0.08 -1.14
C ARG A 33 24.80 0.98 -0.16
N ASP A 34 23.60 1.39 -0.54
CA ASP A 34 22.72 2.19 0.29
C ASP A 34 22.20 1.35 1.45
N PRO A 35 22.50 1.68 2.72
CA PRO A 35 22.01 0.94 3.87
C PRO A 35 20.49 0.73 3.92
N PHE A 36 19.72 1.60 3.24
CA PHE A 36 18.26 1.56 3.20
C PHE A 36 17.71 1.03 1.87
N TRP A 37 18.54 0.38 1.06
CA TRP A 37 18.14 -0.22 -0.23
C TRP A 37 16.87 -1.10 -0.15
N PRO A 38 16.63 -1.91 0.91
CA PRO A 38 15.41 -2.73 0.97
C PRO A 38 14.14 -1.88 1.05
N ASN A 39 14.18 -0.79 1.83
CA ASN A 39 13.06 0.13 1.97
C ASN A 39 12.81 0.88 0.65
N LYS A 40 13.87 1.39 0.01
CA LYS A 40 13.75 2.03 -1.32
C LYS A 40 13.12 1.09 -2.35
N ARG A 41 13.58 -0.15 -2.40
CA ARG A 41 13.03 -1.17 -3.31
C ARG A 41 11.57 -1.49 -2.99
N LEU A 42 11.21 -1.61 -1.71
CA LEU A 42 9.83 -1.78 -1.29
C LEU A 42 8.96 -0.59 -1.71
N GLN A 43 9.40 0.64 -1.46
CA GLN A 43 8.68 1.84 -1.89
C GLN A 43 8.49 1.88 -3.40
N GLN A 44 9.50 1.53 -4.19
CA GLN A 44 9.37 1.44 -5.66
C GLN A 44 8.34 0.39 -6.09
N LYS A 45 8.28 -0.77 -5.41
CA LYS A 45 7.27 -1.80 -5.68
C LYS A 45 5.86 -1.34 -5.29
N LEU A 46 5.72 -0.62 -4.18
CA LEU A 46 4.43 -0.21 -3.62
C LEU A 46 3.87 1.07 -4.25
N LYS A 47 4.73 1.98 -4.72
CA LYS A 47 4.35 3.28 -5.27
C LYS A 47 3.26 3.18 -6.35
N PRO A 48 3.36 2.32 -7.38
CA PRO A 48 2.31 2.21 -8.39
C PRO A 48 0.93 1.82 -7.82
N LEU A 49 0.92 0.98 -6.78
CA LEU A 49 -0.32 0.56 -6.12
C LEU A 49 -0.88 1.69 -5.26
N ASN A 50 -0.03 2.43 -4.55
CA ASN A 50 -0.45 3.61 -3.78
C ASN A 50 -1.01 4.71 -4.69
N ASP A 51 -0.30 5.03 -5.77
CA ASP A 51 -0.75 6.01 -6.77
C ASP A 51 -2.12 5.61 -7.37
N GLU A 52 -2.35 4.30 -7.57
CA GLU A 52 -3.62 3.78 -8.04
C GLU A 52 -4.73 3.85 -6.98
N ILE A 53 -4.43 3.57 -5.71
CA ILE A 53 -5.35 3.74 -4.59
C ILE A 53 -5.80 5.20 -4.49
N ASP A 54 -4.85 6.14 -4.48
CA ASP A 54 -5.13 7.58 -4.39
C ASP A 54 -6.05 8.04 -5.52
N ARG A 55 -5.79 7.57 -6.75
CA ARG A 55 -6.63 7.86 -7.92
C ARG A 55 -8.04 7.28 -7.80
N VAL A 56 -8.17 6.04 -7.32
CA VAL A 56 -9.48 5.36 -7.20
C VAL A 56 -10.31 5.97 -6.06
N SER A 57 -9.64 6.41 -4.99
CA SER A 57 -10.25 7.02 -3.82
C SER A 57 -10.99 8.32 -4.09
N VAL A 58 -10.66 9.07 -5.15
CA VAL A 58 -11.32 10.35 -5.46
C VAL A 58 -12.46 10.17 -6.46
N PHE A 59 -13.57 10.87 -6.26
CA PHE A 59 -14.70 10.97 -7.19
C PHE A 59 -15.14 12.44 -7.34
N SER A 60 -16.08 12.71 -8.25
CA SER A 60 -16.50 14.09 -8.59
C SER A 60 -16.99 14.89 -7.38
N GLU A 61 -17.68 14.23 -6.45
CA GLU A 61 -18.34 14.85 -5.31
C GLU A 61 -17.61 14.62 -3.98
N GLY A 62 -16.40 14.05 -4.00
CA GLY A 62 -15.68 13.76 -2.76
C GLY A 62 -14.54 12.76 -2.88
N GLN A 63 -14.21 12.14 -1.75
CA GLN A 63 -13.16 11.13 -1.64
C GLN A 63 -13.53 10.02 -0.67
N ILE A 64 -12.87 8.88 -0.83
CA ILE A 64 -13.07 7.64 -0.08
C ILE A 64 -11.78 7.32 0.65
N GLU A 65 -11.87 7.24 1.97
CA GLU A 65 -10.82 6.70 2.81
C GLU A 65 -11.15 5.25 3.19
N MET A 66 -10.18 4.35 3.01
CA MET A 66 -10.33 2.96 3.45
C MET A 66 -9.65 2.76 4.80
N ASN A 67 -10.41 2.37 5.81
CA ASN A 67 -9.93 2.28 7.18
C ASN A 67 -9.05 1.04 7.40
N THR A 68 -7.90 1.22 8.06
CA THR A 68 -6.93 0.14 8.27
C THR A 68 -7.22 -0.74 9.48
N ALA A 69 -7.81 -0.19 10.54
CA ALA A 69 -7.97 -0.86 11.84
C ALA A 69 -9.40 -1.38 12.13
N ARG A 70 -10.40 -0.97 11.34
CA ARG A 70 -11.80 -1.36 11.53
C ARG A 70 -12.19 -2.42 10.48
N TRP A 71 -11.77 -3.66 10.64
CA TRP A 71 -12.15 -4.72 9.68
C TRP A 71 -13.52 -5.28 10.05
N VAL A 72 -14.56 -4.71 9.44
CA VAL A 72 -15.91 -5.27 9.41
C VAL A 72 -16.18 -5.70 7.97
N GLY A 73 -16.55 -6.96 7.75
CA GLY A 73 -16.74 -7.53 6.41
C GLY A 73 -15.45 -7.55 5.57
N ASP A 74 -15.59 -7.30 4.26
CA ASP A 74 -14.51 -7.21 3.27
C ASP A 74 -13.71 -5.90 3.35
N GLY A 75 -14.26 -4.87 4.01
CA GLY A 75 -13.60 -3.59 4.23
C GLY A 75 -14.51 -2.53 4.81
N SER A 76 -13.93 -1.55 5.50
CA SER A 76 -14.65 -0.37 5.98
C SER A 76 -14.06 0.91 5.41
N PHE A 77 -14.94 1.89 5.24
CA PHE A 77 -14.70 3.09 4.48
C PHE A 77 -15.33 4.29 5.16
N THR A 78 -14.75 5.46 4.90
CA THR A 78 -15.33 6.75 5.17
C THR A 78 -15.44 7.50 3.85
N VAL A 79 -16.66 7.78 3.43
CA VAL A 79 -16.94 8.61 2.24
C VAL A 79 -17.09 10.04 2.71
N MET A 80 -16.21 10.91 2.24
CA MET A 80 -16.21 12.34 2.54
C MET A 80 -16.70 13.09 1.31
N PHE A 81 -17.83 13.77 1.44
CA PHE A 81 -18.40 14.59 0.39
C PHE A 81 -17.88 16.03 0.48
N ASN A 82 -17.81 16.72 -0.67
CA ASN A 82 -17.33 18.11 -0.75
C ASN A 82 -18.23 19.11 0.00
N ASP A 83 -19.47 18.73 0.30
CA ASP A 83 -20.40 19.53 1.11
C ASP A 83 -20.19 19.37 2.62
N GLY A 84 -19.18 18.59 3.04
CA GLY A 84 -18.82 18.35 4.44
C GLY A 84 -19.54 17.17 5.09
N ARG A 85 -20.43 16.47 4.38
CA ARG A 85 -21.03 15.23 4.87
C ARG A 85 -20.01 14.09 4.85
N ASN A 86 -20.05 13.27 5.91
CA ASN A 86 -19.26 12.04 6.00
C ASN A 86 -20.18 10.85 6.24
N VAL A 87 -19.98 9.78 5.48
CA VAL A 87 -20.69 8.51 5.65
C VAL A 87 -19.67 7.42 5.98
N GLU A 88 -19.72 6.90 7.20
CA GLU A 88 -19.01 5.69 7.57
C GLU A 88 -19.81 4.48 7.08
N CYS A 89 -19.18 3.60 6.30
CA CYS A 89 -19.81 2.39 5.80
C CYS A 89 -18.85 1.20 5.79
N TYR A 90 -19.39 -0.01 5.80
CA TYR A 90 -18.65 -1.24 5.59
C TYR A 90 -19.25 -2.06 4.45
N VAL A 91 -18.42 -2.89 3.84
CA VAL A 91 -18.76 -3.74 2.71
C VAL A 91 -18.67 -5.20 3.15
N ASP A 92 -19.69 -5.99 2.82
CA ASP A 92 -19.71 -7.44 3.03
C ASP A 92 -20.24 -8.11 1.74
N GLY A 93 -19.33 -8.70 0.97
CA GLY A 93 -19.60 -9.14 -0.40
C GLY A 93 -20.02 -7.97 -1.29
N SER A 94 -21.24 -8.06 -1.83
CA SER A 94 -21.85 -7.02 -2.67
C SER A 94 -22.63 -5.97 -1.86
N ASN A 95 -22.81 -6.18 -0.56
CA ASN A 95 -23.66 -5.34 0.27
C ASN A 95 -22.84 -4.23 0.93
N VAL A 96 -23.47 -3.06 1.07
CA VAL A 96 -22.89 -1.91 1.77
C VAL A 96 -23.82 -1.52 2.91
N PHE A 97 -23.22 -1.24 4.07
CA PHE A 97 -23.94 -0.95 5.30
C PHE A 97 -23.38 0.30 5.99
N PRO A 98 -24.22 1.26 6.41
CA PRO A 98 -25.64 1.34 6.11
C PRO A 98 -25.88 1.57 4.60
N ASP A 99 -26.98 1.02 4.09
CA ASP A 99 -27.40 1.27 2.71
C ASP A 99 -28.00 2.67 2.63
N GLN A 100 -27.22 3.63 2.13
CA GLN A 100 -27.63 5.03 2.02
C GLN A 100 -27.72 5.46 0.54
N PRO A 101 -28.72 6.27 0.16
CA PRO A 101 -28.88 6.77 -1.22
C PRO A 101 -27.67 7.50 -1.76
N GLU A 102 -26.91 8.16 -0.88
CA GLU A 102 -25.67 8.87 -1.17
C GLU A 102 -24.57 7.93 -1.68
N ILE A 103 -24.62 6.66 -1.31
CA ILE A 103 -23.69 5.62 -1.75
C ILE A 103 -24.20 5.05 -3.08
N ASN A 104 -24.00 5.85 -4.12
CA ASN A 104 -24.37 5.51 -5.50
C ASN A 104 -23.46 4.40 -6.08
N GLN A 105 -23.76 3.98 -7.32
CA GLN A 105 -23.02 2.90 -7.97
C GLN A 105 -21.53 3.21 -8.19
N GLU A 106 -21.18 4.46 -8.47
CA GLU A 106 -19.78 4.86 -8.65
C GLU A 106 -18.96 4.60 -7.38
N ILE A 107 -19.49 5.00 -6.23
CA ILE A 107 -18.84 4.82 -4.93
C ILE A 107 -18.72 3.32 -4.60
N ARG A 108 -19.76 2.52 -4.89
CA ARG A 108 -19.74 1.06 -4.69
C ARG A 108 -18.67 0.38 -5.54
N ASP A 109 -18.57 0.75 -6.82
CA ASP A 109 -17.56 0.21 -7.72
C ASP A 109 -16.15 0.57 -7.26
N LYS A 110 -15.97 1.78 -6.72
CA LYS A 110 -14.70 2.23 -6.13
C LYS A 110 -14.35 1.43 -4.88
N PHE A 111 -15.29 1.13 -3.98
CA PHE A 111 -15.03 0.26 -2.83
C PHE A 111 -14.46 -1.09 -3.26
N GLN A 112 -15.10 -1.74 -4.23
CA GLN A 112 -14.65 -3.05 -4.72
C GLN A 112 -13.24 -2.99 -5.31
N LYS A 113 -12.94 -1.94 -6.08
CA LYS A 113 -11.58 -1.71 -6.61
C LYS A 113 -10.56 -1.49 -5.49
N LEU A 114 -10.89 -0.66 -4.49
CA LEU A 114 -10.01 -0.39 -3.35
C LEU A 114 -9.72 -1.65 -2.53
N ILE A 115 -10.71 -2.51 -2.31
CA ILE A 115 -10.54 -3.82 -1.65
C ILE A 115 -9.52 -4.68 -2.41
N VAL A 116 -9.66 -4.77 -3.73
CA VAL A 116 -8.74 -5.55 -4.57
C VAL A 116 -7.33 -4.97 -4.55
N LEU A 117 -7.19 -3.65 -4.69
CA LEU A 117 -5.88 -2.98 -4.67
C LEU A 117 -5.18 -3.18 -3.33
N ARG A 118 -5.92 -3.10 -2.23
CA ARG A 118 -5.38 -3.33 -0.89
C ARG A 118 -4.95 -4.77 -0.67
N LYS A 119 -5.72 -5.76 -1.16
CA LYS A 119 -5.31 -7.17 -1.14
C LYS A 119 -4.00 -7.39 -1.92
N LYS A 120 -3.84 -6.74 -3.09
CA LYS A 120 -2.58 -6.77 -3.86
C LYS A 120 -1.43 -6.12 -3.10
N LEU A 121 -1.68 -5.00 -2.41
CA LEU A 121 -0.68 -4.29 -1.63
C LEU A 121 -0.14 -5.16 -0.50
N PHE A 122 -1.01 -5.84 0.26
CA PHE A 122 -0.59 -6.77 1.29
C PHE A 122 0.22 -7.94 0.73
N ALA A 123 -0.24 -8.56 -0.36
CA ALA A 123 0.51 -9.64 -1.00
C ALA A 123 1.93 -9.22 -1.43
N LYS A 124 2.12 -7.97 -1.87
CA LYS A 124 3.43 -7.42 -2.26
C LYS A 124 4.36 -7.07 -1.09
N VAL A 125 3.80 -6.82 0.09
CA VAL A 125 4.59 -6.58 1.31
C VAL A 125 5.17 -7.89 1.83
N ASP A 126 4.46 -9.00 1.62
CA ASP A 126 4.89 -10.34 2.02
C ASP A 126 5.90 -11.01 1.05
N GLU A 127 6.24 -10.35 -0.08
CA GLU A 127 7.21 -10.78 -1.13
C GLU A 127 8.64 -10.18 -1.00
#